data_AF-A0A1X1MWE9-F1
#
_entry.id   AF-A0A1X1MWE9-F1
#
_cell.length_a   1.000
_cell.length_b   1.000
_cell.length_c   1.000
_cell.angle_alpha   90.00
_cell.angle_beta   90.00
_cell.angle_gamma   90.00
#
_symmetry.space_group_name_H-M   'P 1'
#
loop_
_entity.id
_entity.type
_entity.pdbx_description
1 polymer ?
#
loop_
_entity_poly.entity_id
_entity_poly.type
_entity_poly.pdbx_seq_one_letter_code
_entity_poly.pdbx_strand_id
1 'polypeptide(L)'
;MDGPNALALNERLLAALADGGVPAANAARSAYLLIVYVLGAIALEAAEPHEPGTTEAERIAARRDAFAAVPVEHYPRTASQIDVLAAYVTTEQFSWGLDRVLDGIERLIDP
;
A
#
# COMPACT_ATOMS: atom_id res chain seq x y z
N MET A 1 2.99 14.14 -14.83
CA MET A 1 1.84 14.38 -13.93
C MET A 1 1.59 15.88 -13.86
N ASP A 2 1.17 16.44 -14.98
CA ASP A 2 1.18 17.89 -15.26
C ASP A 2 -0.06 18.32 -16.05
N GLY A 3 -0.96 17.37 -16.33
CA GLY A 3 -2.29 17.67 -16.86
C GLY A 3 -3.21 18.28 -15.78
N PRO A 4 -4.31 18.96 -16.19
CA PRO A 4 -5.20 19.70 -15.28
C PRO A 4 -5.72 18.86 -14.10
N ASN A 5 -6.07 17.59 -14.33
CA ASN A 5 -6.58 16.71 -13.28
C ASN A 5 -5.48 16.30 -12.29
N ALA A 6 -4.25 16.09 -12.77
CA ALA A 6 -3.13 15.74 -11.90
C ALA A 6 -2.74 16.93 -11.00
N LEU A 7 -2.76 18.14 -11.57
CA LEU A 7 -2.54 19.37 -10.80
C LEU A 7 -3.66 19.57 -9.75
N ALA A 8 -4.92 19.38 -10.13
CA ALA A 8 -6.04 19.51 -9.20
C ALA A 8 -5.99 18.47 -8.06
N LEU A 9 -5.61 17.23 -8.36
CA LEU A 9 -5.38 16.20 -7.34
C LEU A 9 -4.26 16.62 -6.39
N ASN A 10 -3.12 17.05 -6.94
CA ASN A 10 -1.96 17.42 -6.15
C ASN A 10 -2.25 18.63 -5.26
N GLU A 11 -2.96 19.65 -5.77
CA GLU A 11 -3.36 20.83 -4.99
C GLU A 11 -4.23 20.44 -3.79
N ARG A 12 -5.17 19.50 -3.97
CA ARG A 12 -6.02 19.00 -2.88
C ARG A 12 -5.23 18.20 -1.84
N LEU A 13 -4.27 17.39 -2.27
CA LEU A 13 -3.39 16.66 -1.35
C LEU A 13 -2.52 17.64 -0.54
N LEU A 14 -1.94 18.65 -1.19
CA LEU A 14 -1.16 19.69 -0.52
C LEU A 14 -2.01 20.46 0.49
N ALA A 15 -3.23 20.86 0.14
CA ALA A 15 -4.15 21.53 1.05
C ALA A 15 -4.48 20.66 2.26
N ALA A 16 -4.84 19.39 2.06
CA ALA A 16 -5.16 18.47 3.15
C ALA A 16 -3.96 18.23 4.09
N LEU A 17 -2.75 18.11 3.56
CA LEU A 17 -1.53 17.95 4.35
C LEU A 17 -1.18 19.23 5.12
N ALA A 18 -1.38 20.40 4.51
CA ALA A 18 -1.18 21.69 5.17
C ALA A 18 -2.20 21.93 6.30
N ASP A 19 -3.47 21.57 6.08
CA ASP A 19 -4.54 21.63 7.08
C ASP A 19 -4.23 20.70 8.28
N GLY A 20 -3.54 19.58 8.02
CA GLY A 20 -3.00 18.68 9.03
C GLY A 20 -1.72 19.16 9.72
N GLY A 21 -1.19 20.34 9.37
CA GLY A 21 0.00 20.93 9.99
C GLY A 21 1.34 20.50 9.40
N VAL A 22 1.36 19.74 8.30
CA VAL A 22 2.61 19.28 7.69
C VAL A 22 3.35 20.45 7.03
N PRO A 23 4.65 20.69 7.34
CA PRO A 23 5.41 21.78 6.70
C PRO A 23 5.45 21.66 5.17
N ALA A 24 5.37 22.79 4.45
CA ALA A 24 5.15 22.81 3.00
C ALA A 24 6.07 21.89 2.17
N ALA A 25 7.38 21.87 2.46
CA ALA A 25 8.32 21.00 1.76
C ALA A 25 8.07 19.51 2.05
N ASN A 26 7.66 19.18 3.27
CA ASN A 26 7.28 17.83 3.67
C ASN A 26 5.92 17.45 3.09
N ALA A 27 4.97 18.37 2.99
CA ALA A 27 3.68 18.14 2.34
C ALA A 27 3.85 17.73 0.87
N ALA A 28 4.69 18.44 0.11
CA ALA A 28 4.97 18.07 -1.28
C ALA A 28 5.59 16.67 -1.44
N ARG A 29 6.54 16.31 -0.57
CA ARG A 29 7.14 14.96 -0.55
C ARG A 29 6.12 13.89 -0.16
N SER A 30 5.27 14.19 0.82
CA SER A 30 4.23 13.30 1.34
C SER A 30 3.13 13.05 0.30
N ALA A 31 2.72 14.08 -0.46
CA ALA A 31 1.78 13.93 -1.57
C ALA A 31 2.31 12.95 -2.63
N TYR A 32 3.59 13.09 -3.03
CA TYR A 32 4.22 12.14 -3.95
C TYR A 32 4.27 10.71 -3.37
N LEU A 33 4.65 10.57 -2.09
CA LEU A 33 4.69 9.27 -1.41
C LEU A 33 3.33 8.58 -1.42
N LEU A 34 2.25 9.30 -1.09
CA LEU A 34 0.89 8.76 -1.10
C LEU A 34 0.46 8.32 -2.51
N ILE A 35 0.75 9.13 -3.54
CA ILE A 35 0.44 8.77 -4.93
C ILE A 35 1.17 7.49 -5.33
N VAL A 36 2.47 7.38 -5.06
CA VAL A 36 3.26 6.18 -5.40
C VAL A 36 2.78 4.96 -4.62
N TYR A 37 2.45 5.12 -3.34
CA TYR A 37 1.92 4.04 -2.52
C TYR A 37 0.62 3.47 -3.10
N VAL A 38 -0.35 4.34 -3.42
CA VAL A 38 -1.64 3.94 -4.00
C VAL A 38 -1.45 3.32 -5.38
N LEU A 39 -0.66 3.94 -6.26
CA LEU A 39 -0.41 3.39 -7.59
C LEU A 39 0.33 2.03 -7.54
N GLY A 40 1.25 1.86 -6.59
CA GLY A 40 1.94 0.59 -6.37
C GLY A 40 1.00 -0.52 -5.92
N ALA A 41 0.08 -0.21 -5.00
CA ALA A 41 -0.95 -1.16 -4.56
C ALA A 41 -1.86 -1.57 -5.73
N ILE A 42 -2.37 -0.60 -6.51
CA ILE A 42 -3.20 -0.84 -7.69
C ILE A 42 -2.44 -1.68 -8.74
N ALA A 43 -1.17 -1.39 -8.97
CA ALA A 43 -0.37 -2.13 -9.94
C ALA A 43 -0.18 -3.60 -9.54
N LEU A 44 0.03 -3.89 -8.25
CA LEU A 44 0.13 -5.26 -7.74
C LEU A 44 -1.21 -5.99 -7.81
N GLU A 45 -2.31 -5.32 -7.49
CA GLU A 45 -3.65 -5.89 -7.62
C GLU A 45 -4.01 -6.21 -9.07
N ALA A 46 -3.71 -5.30 -10.00
CA ALA A 46 -3.94 -5.51 -11.42
C ALA A 46 -3.04 -6.58 -12.04
N ALA A 47 -1.82 -6.77 -11.51
CA ALA A 47 -0.89 -7.80 -11.97
C ALA A 47 -1.18 -9.18 -11.39
N GLU A 48 -2.04 -9.28 -10.38
CA GLU A 48 -2.32 -10.53 -9.71
C GLU A 48 -3.26 -11.42 -10.55
N PRO A 49 -2.81 -12.61 -10.95
CA PRO A 49 -3.65 -13.52 -11.73
C PRO A 49 -4.74 -14.12 -10.85
N HIS A 50 -6.00 -13.82 -11.17
CA HIS A 50 -7.18 -14.45 -10.57
C HIS A 50 -8.32 -14.48 -11.59
N GLU A 51 -9.27 -15.39 -11.39
CA GLU A 51 -10.45 -15.47 -12.26
C GLU A 51 -11.39 -14.29 -11.96
N PRO A 52 -12.08 -13.74 -12.98
CA PRO A 52 -13.10 -12.73 -12.73
C PRO A 52 -14.15 -13.24 -11.75
N GLY A 53 -14.38 -12.50 -10.65
CA GLY A 53 -15.32 -12.88 -9.61
C GLY A 53 -14.72 -13.67 -8.44
N THR A 54 -13.42 -14.03 -8.48
CA THR A 54 -12.74 -14.59 -7.31
C THR A 54 -12.77 -13.59 -6.15
N THR A 55 -13.24 -14.04 -5.00
CA THR A 55 -13.28 -13.24 -3.78
C THR A 55 -11.87 -13.07 -3.18
N GLU A 56 -11.70 -12.04 -2.35
CA GLU A 56 -10.44 -11.83 -1.63
C GLU A 56 -10.06 -13.03 -0.74
N ALA A 57 -11.05 -13.64 -0.06
CA ALA A 57 -10.83 -14.82 0.78
C ALA A 57 -10.30 -16.02 -0.01
N GLU A 58 -10.81 -16.25 -1.23
CA GLU A 58 -10.34 -17.30 -2.12
C GLU A 58 -8.91 -17.02 -2.62
N ARG A 59 -8.59 -15.76 -2.96
CA ARG A 59 -7.21 -15.36 -3.32
C ARG A 59 -6.24 -15.62 -2.17
N ILE A 60 -6.61 -15.28 -0.93
CA ILE A 60 -5.81 -15.55 0.27
C ILE A 60 -5.59 -17.06 0.46
N ALA A 61 -6.64 -17.87 0.33
CA ALA A 61 -6.53 -19.32 0.45
C ALA A 61 -5.58 -19.91 -0.61
N ALA A 62 -5.71 -19.49 -1.86
CA ALA A 62 -4.83 -19.93 -2.94
C ALA A 62 -3.36 -19.54 -2.71
N ARG A 63 -3.09 -18.32 -2.23
CA ARG A 63 -1.71 -17.90 -1.88
C ARG A 63 -1.16 -18.69 -0.70
N ARG A 64 -1.97 -18.95 0.33
CA ARG A 64 -1.57 -19.77 1.48
C ARG A 64 -1.14 -21.15 1.03
N ASP A 65 -1.93 -21.79 0.15
CA ASP A 65 -1.60 -23.11 -0.39
C ASP A 65 -0.31 -23.09 -1.21
N ALA A 66 -0.10 -22.05 -2.02
CA ALA A 66 1.15 -21.86 -2.75
C ALA A 66 2.36 -21.69 -1.81
N PHE A 67 2.20 -20.93 -0.71
CA PHE A 67 3.25 -20.75 0.28
C PHE A 67 3.52 -22.00 1.13
N ALA A 68 2.54 -22.91 1.29
CA ALA A 68 2.73 -24.17 2.02
C ALA A 68 3.78 -25.08 1.36
N ALA A 69 4.05 -24.89 0.05
CA ALA A 69 5.10 -25.62 -0.67
C ALA A 69 6.51 -25.02 -0.52
N VAL A 70 6.68 -23.91 0.22
CA VAL A 70 7.98 -23.23 0.39
C VAL A 70 8.92 -24.06 1.27
N PRO A 71 10.15 -24.39 0.80
CA PRO A 71 11.13 -25.13 1.60
C PRO A 71 11.60 -24.32 2.81
N VAL A 72 11.26 -24.77 4.02
CA VAL A 72 11.58 -24.08 5.28
C VAL A 72 13.08 -23.98 5.54
N GLU A 73 13.86 -24.96 5.04
CA GLU A 73 15.32 -25.01 5.17
C GLU A 73 15.99 -23.84 4.46
N HIS A 74 15.35 -23.32 3.40
CA HIS A 74 15.86 -22.21 2.60
C HIS A 74 15.15 -20.88 2.90
N TYR A 75 13.87 -20.92 3.28
CA TYR A 75 13.03 -19.74 3.48
C TYR A 75 12.31 -19.76 4.83
N PRO A 76 13.03 -19.85 5.96
CA PRO A 76 12.41 -20.04 7.27
C PRO A 76 11.52 -18.85 7.69
N ARG A 77 11.88 -17.62 7.28
CA ARG A 77 11.08 -16.43 7.58
C ARG A 77 9.75 -16.43 6.83
N THR A 78 9.77 -16.77 5.53
CA THR A 78 8.57 -16.92 4.70
C THR A 78 7.65 -17.97 5.28
N ALA A 79 8.20 -19.16 5.57
CA ALA A 79 7.44 -20.27 6.16
C ALA A 79 6.81 -19.89 7.52
N SER A 80 7.49 -19.06 8.32
CA SER A 80 6.95 -18.60 9.62
C SER A 80 5.85 -17.53 9.53
N GLN A 81 5.68 -16.89 8.36
CA GLN A 81 4.77 -15.74 8.18
C GLN A 81 3.72 -16.00 7.10
N ILE A 82 3.48 -17.26 6.73
CA ILE A 82 2.60 -17.64 5.60
C ILE A 82 1.25 -16.93 5.65
N ASP A 83 0.62 -16.83 6.81
CA ASP A 83 -0.71 -16.20 6.93
C ASP A 83 -0.69 -14.70 6.59
N VAL A 84 0.36 -13.98 7.01
CA VAL A 84 0.53 -12.56 6.69
C VAL A 84 0.84 -12.39 5.20
N LEU A 85 1.73 -13.22 4.66
CA LEU A 85 2.11 -13.17 3.25
C LEU A 85 0.95 -13.54 2.33
N ALA A 86 0.09 -14.48 2.74
CA ALA A 86 -1.10 -14.86 2.01
C ALA A 86 -2.12 -13.72 1.94
N ALA A 87 -2.12 -12.81 2.92
CA ALA A 87 -2.95 -11.60 2.94
C ALA A 87 -2.37 -10.44 2.12
N TYR A 88 -1.27 -10.62 1.39
CA TYR A 88 -0.79 -9.59 0.47
C TYR A 88 -1.82 -9.27 -0.62
N VAL A 89 -1.77 -8.04 -1.13
CA VAL A 89 -2.68 -7.58 -2.21
C VAL A 89 -4.16 -7.70 -1.79
N THR A 90 -4.44 -7.32 -0.55
CA THR A 90 -5.79 -7.26 0.03
C THR A 90 -6.13 -5.83 0.44
N THR A 91 -7.43 -5.57 0.61
CA THR A 91 -7.91 -4.30 1.14
C THR A 91 -7.36 -4.02 2.55
N GLU A 92 -7.26 -5.07 3.38
CA GLU A 92 -6.70 -4.98 4.72
C GLU A 92 -5.20 -4.60 4.68
N GLN A 93 -4.42 -5.26 3.82
CA GLN A 93 -2.99 -4.98 3.68
C GLN A 93 -2.72 -3.57 3.12
N PHE A 94 -3.56 -3.10 2.19
CA PHE A 94 -3.51 -1.72 1.69
C PHE A 94 -3.81 -0.72 2.81
N SER A 95 -4.88 -0.93 3.56
CA SER A 95 -5.26 -0.04 4.67
C SER A 95 -4.16 0.00 5.73
N TRP A 96 -3.62 -1.16 6.11
CA TRP A 96 -2.54 -1.24 7.10
C TRP A 96 -1.31 -0.43 6.67
N GLY A 97 -0.90 -0.53 5.39
CA GLY A 97 0.28 0.18 4.91
C GLY A 97 0.02 1.69 4.73
N LEU A 98 -1.18 2.08 4.31
CA LEU A 98 -1.59 3.49 4.22
C LEU A 98 -1.52 4.14 5.60
N ASP A 99 -2.03 3.47 6.64
CA ASP A 99 -1.95 3.99 8.01
C ASP A 99 -0.49 4.18 8.45
N ARG A 100 0.41 3.23 8.14
CA ARG A 100 1.84 3.39 8.49
C ARG A 100 2.51 4.53 7.73
N VAL A 101 2.12 4.77 6.48
CA VAL A 101 2.59 5.92 5.70
C VAL A 101 2.10 7.22 6.35
N LEU A 102 0.83 7.30 6.72
CA LEU A 102 0.25 8.46 7.39
C LEU A 102 0.88 8.71 8.77
N ASP A 103 1.07 7.69 9.60
CA ASP A 103 1.80 7.78 10.87
C ASP A 103 3.23 8.32 10.67
N GLY A 104 3.88 7.96 9.56
CA GLY A 104 5.20 8.46 9.19
C GLY A 104 5.18 9.94 8.81
N ILE A 105 4.14 10.39 8.12
CA ILE A 105 3.93 11.78 7.72
C ILE A 105 3.58 12.63 8.95
N GLU A 106 2.77 12.13 9.88
CA GLU A 106 2.38 12.83 11.11
C GLU A 106 3.60 13.22 11.97
N ARG A 107 4.63 12.35 12.00
CA ARG A 107 5.91 12.64 12.68
C ARG A 107 6.70 13.81 12.08
N LEU A 108 6.25 14.39 10.97
CA LEU A 108 6.88 15.56 10.34
C LEU A 108 6.26 16.90 10.78
N ILE A 109 5.17 16.88 11.56
CA ILE A 109 4.44 18.08 12.00
C ILE A 109 5.24 18.84 13.08
N ASP A 110 5.77 18.12 14.08
CA ASP A 110 6.60 18.66 15.16
C ASP A 110 7.88 17.81 15.32
N PRO A 111 8.96 18.16 14.59
CA PRO A 111 10.22 17.39 14.60
C PRO A 111 11.06 17.58 15.88
#